data_AF-A0A962A5C0-F1
#
_entry.id   AF-A0A962A5C0-F1
#
_cell.length_a   1.000
_cell.length_b   1.000
_cell.length_c   1.000
_cell.angle_alpha   90.00
_cell.angle_beta   90.00
_cell.angle_gamma   90.00
#
_symmetry.space_group_name_H-M   'P 1'
#
loop_
_entity.id
_entity.type
_entity.pdbx_description
1 polymer ?
#
loop_
_entity_poly.entity_id
_entity_poly.type
_entity_poly.pdbx_seq_one_letter_code
_entity_poly.pdbx_strand_id
1 'polypeptide(L)'
;MNTKYIIIVVVVGLALFGVMSFFSTQDDEPVPQEFVVVEESVDEPAPAVQSQAALQGEKPAMPSIEVESAQELVLPKDATLNQQFEYTLNVMLRDVAVKTSEYQKTRKVMEDLVQPENFEKPDYIDENYLVFQETLPALKEKSAEILTVFEKADADINALAAKKDEKGRAVILEQWSELKQKDAAAYQRFFELEAELLEAYDRLMRFYYVKRGTYTYNSETQRIEFKNESDDALQKNLILQINRMERAQKQALGNPS
;
A
#
# COMPACT_ATOMS: atom_id res chain seq x y z
N MET A 1 -1.18 47.42 4.83
CA MET A 1 -0.13 46.81 3.98
C MET A 1 -0.54 45.38 3.71
N ASN A 2 -0.93 45.09 2.47
CA ASN A 2 -1.35 43.75 2.04
C ASN A 2 -0.11 42.92 1.74
N THR A 3 0.36 42.16 2.73
CA THR A 3 1.44 41.19 2.52
C THR A 3 0.83 39.98 1.83
N LYS A 4 1.04 39.86 0.52
CA LYS A 4 0.73 38.64 -0.23
C LYS A 4 1.59 37.52 0.37
N TYR A 5 0.93 36.54 0.98
CA TYR A 5 1.55 35.32 1.47
C TYR A 5 2.15 34.59 0.27
N ILE A 6 3.47 34.59 0.16
CA ILE A 6 4.17 33.70 -0.76
C ILE A 6 4.17 32.35 -0.06
N ILE A 7 3.12 31.58 -0.30
CA ILE A 7 3.14 30.14 -0.08
C ILE A 7 4.18 29.62 -1.07
N ILE A 8 5.43 29.44 -0.63
CA ILE A 8 6.35 28.57 -1.34
C ILE A 8 5.84 27.16 -1.04
N VAL A 9 4.81 26.76 -1.79
CA VAL A 9 4.53 25.35 -2.01
C VAL A 9 5.80 24.86 -2.69
N VAL A 10 6.71 24.25 -1.92
CA VAL A 10 7.56 23.24 -2.54
C VAL A 10 6.54 22.24 -3.05
N VAL A 11 6.32 22.26 -4.36
CA VAL A 11 5.52 21.29 -5.07
C VAL A 11 6.28 19.98 -4.99
N VAL A 12 6.32 19.38 -3.79
CA VAL A 12 6.34 17.94 -3.68
C VAL A 12 4.97 17.58 -4.21
N GLY A 13 4.93 17.14 -5.47
CA GLY A 13 3.69 16.81 -6.16
C GLY A 13 2.89 15.82 -5.33
N LEU A 14 1.96 16.31 -4.52
CA LEU A 14 0.75 15.59 -4.17
C LEU A 14 -0.09 15.54 -5.45
N ALA A 15 0.35 14.68 -6.38
CA ALA A 15 -0.47 14.18 -7.45
C ALA A 15 -1.49 13.19 -6.84
N LEU A 16 -2.42 13.73 -6.07
CA LEU A 16 -3.76 13.16 -5.97
C LEU A 16 -4.44 13.55 -7.28
N PHE A 17 -4.69 12.56 -8.14
CA PHE A 17 -5.19 12.61 -9.53
C PHE A 17 -4.14 12.65 -10.66
N GLY A 18 -4.01 11.50 -11.34
CA GLY A 18 -3.87 11.44 -12.80
C GLY A 18 -2.46 11.28 -13.35
N VAL A 19 -1.96 10.04 -13.42
CA VAL A 19 -1.04 9.64 -14.51
C VAL A 19 -1.54 8.33 -15.10
N MET A 20 -2.45 8.47 -16.06
CA MET A 20 -2.57 7.52 -17.15
C MET A 20 -1.44 7.79 -18.15
N SER A 21 -0.78 6.72 -18.55
CA SER A 21 -0.27 6.48 -19.91
C SER A 21 0.85 7.38 -20.44
N PHE A 22 2.11 6.98 -20.25
CA PHE A 22 3.18 7.30 -21.19
C PHE A 22 4.34 6.29 -21.11
N PHE A 23 4.15 5.08 -21.65
CA PHE A 23 5.23 4.24 -22.20
C PHE A 23 4.60 3.09 -22.99
N SER A 24 4.40 3.27 -24.30
CA SER A 24 4.73 2.28 -25.33
C SER A 24 4.42 2.88 -26.70
N THR A 25 5.45 3.39 -27.37
CA THR A 25 5.44 3.51 -28.83
C THR A 25 6.27 2.37 -29.37
N GLN A 26 5.61 1.36 -29.92
CA GLN A 26 6.22 0.48 -30.90
C GLN A 26 5.18 0.18 -31.98
N ASP A 27 5.61 0.42 -33.22
CA ASP A 27 4.88 0.27 -34.47
C ASP A 27 4.24 -1.10 -34.64
N ASP A 28 3.03 -1.15 -35.18
CA ASP A 28 2.68 -2.13 -36.23
C ASP A 28 1.40 -1.71 -36.99
N GLU A 29 1.44 -1.95 -38.30
CA GLU A 29 0.45 -1.55 -39.32
C GLU A 29 -0.92 -2.22 -39.17
N PRO A 30 -2.01 -1.63 -39.72
CA PRO A 30 -3.34 -2.22 -39.63
C PRO A 30 -3.57 -3.31 -40.69
N VAL A 31 -3.94 -4.51 -40.23
CA VAL A 31 -4.59 -5.53 -41.06
C VAL A 31 -6.12 -5.40 -40.89
N PRO A 32 -6.92 -5.36 -41.96
CA PRO A 32 -8.37 -5.16 -41.88
C PRO A 32 -9.12 -6.42 -41.40
N GLN A 33 -10.11 -6.22 -40.52
CA GLN A 33 -11.08 -7.22 -40.11
C GLN A 33 -12.22 -7.35 -41.14
N GLU A 34 -12.37 -8.53 -41.74
CA GLU A 34 -13.63 -9.00 -42.30
C GLU A 34 -14.44 -9.69 -41.18
N PHE A 35 -15.66 -9.22 -40.92
CA PHE A 35 -16.64 -9.95 -40.13
C PHE A 35 -17.55 -10.75 -41.05
N VAL A 36 -17.52 -12.07 -40.90
CA VAL A 36 -18.51 -13.00 -41.44
C VAL A 36 -19.56 -13.26 -40.36
N VAL A 37 -20.83 -13.10 -40.75
CA VAL A 37 -22.03 -13.44 -39.99
C VAL A 37 -22.20 -14.96 -39.94
N VAL A 38 -22.47 -15.53 -38.76
CA VAL A 38 -23.17 -16.82 -38.63
C VAL A 38 -24.13 -16.74 -37.43
N GLU A 39 -25.42 -16.84 -37.72
CA GLU A 39 -26.46 -17.29 -36.77
C GLU A 39 -26.42 -18.83 -36.69
N GLU A 40 -26.45 -19.43 -35.49
CA GLU A 40 -27.20 -20.67 -35.25
C GLU A 40 -27.41 -20.94 -33.73
N SER A 41 -28.37 -21.81 -33.45
CA SER A 41 -29.29 -21.93 -32.33
C SER A 41 -28.92 -22.88 -31.16
N VAL A 42 -29.50 -22.56 -29.99
CA VAL A 42 -30.15 -23.42 -28.93
C VAL A 42 -29.41 -24.68 -28.41
N ASP A 43 -29.04 -24.67 -27.12
CA ASP A 43 -29.61 -25.53 -26.04
C ASP A 43 -28.96 -25.20 -24.66
N GLU A 44 -29.77 -25.04 -23.61
CA GLU A 44 -29.35 -25.12 -22.19
C GLU A 44 -29.25 -26.62 -21.79
N PRO A 45 -28.44 -27.06 -20.78
CA PRO A 45 -28.39 -26.46 -19.44
C PRO A 45 -27.05 -26.60 -18.66
N ALA A 46 -27.04 -25.96 -17.47
CA ALA A 46 -26.26 -26.19 -16.24
C ALA A 46 -25.41 -24.98 -15.80
N PRO A 47 -25.46 -24.58 -14.50
CA PRO A 47 -24.75 -23.41 -14.03
C PRO A 47 -23.25 -23.72 -13.96
N ALA A 48 -22.51 -23.23 -14.95
CA ALA A 48 -21.07 -23.21 -14.94
C ALA A 48 -20.59 -22.39 -13.74
N VAL A 49 -19.74 -23.04 -12.94
CA VAL A 49 -18.84 -22.43 -11.95
C VAL A 49 -18.18 -21.23 -12.61
N GLN A 50 -18.56 -20.03 -12.16
CA GLN A 50 -17.99 -18.79 -12.66
C GLN A 50 -16.48 -18.78 -12.42
N SER A 51 -15.77 -18.79 -13.54
CA SER A 51 -14.32 -18.67 -13.70
C SER A 51 -13.75 -17.57 -12.80
N GLN A 52 -12.89 -17.95 -11.86
CA GLN A 52 -12.08 -17.06 -11.03
C GLN A 52 -10.83 -16.56 -11.77
N ALA A 53 -10.96 -16.18 -13.04
CA ALA A 53 -9.86 -15.70 -13.88
C ALA A 53 -9.86 -14.17 -14.09
N ALA A 54 -10.61 -13.41 -13.30
CA ALA A 54 -10.67 -11.95 -13.38
C ALA A 54 -10.32 -11.28 -12.04
N LEU A 55 -9.07 -11.44 -11.59
CA LEU A 55 -8.47 -10.61 -10.53
C LEU A 55 -7.03 -10.21 -10.86
N GLN A 56 -6.70 -10.04 -12.15
CA GLN A 56 -5.58 -9.17 -12.55
C GLN A 56 -6.09 -7.72 -12.60
N GLY A 57 -6.57 -7.22 -11.46
CA GLY A 57 -6.83 -5.80 -11.29
C GLY A 57 -5.49 -5.11 -11.05
N GLU A 58 -5.21 -4.05 -11.80
CA GLU A 58 -4.09 -3.14 -11.56
C GLU A 58 -3.92 -2.93 -10.05
N LYS A 59 -2.75 -3.37 -9.54
CA LYS A 59 -2.35 -3.14 -8.15
C LYS A 59 -2.24 -1.62 -7.98
N PRO A 60 -3.11 -0.96 -7.19
CA PRO A 60 -2.98 0.47 -6.97
C PRO A 60 -1.68 0.67 -6.20
N ALA A 61 -0.68 1.25 -6.87
CA ALA A 61 0.48 1.77 -6.21
C ALA A 61 0.00 2.85 -5.23
N MET A 62 0.46 2.87 -3.98
CA MET A 62 0.45 4.16 -3.28
C MET A 62 1.26 5.12 -4.17
N PRO A 63 0.91 6.41 -4.23
CA PRO A 63 1.63 7.37 -5.05
C PRO A 63 3.13 7.14 -4.88
N SER A 64 3.79 6.71 -5.96
CA SER A 64 5.22 6.57 -5.99
C SER A 64 5.74 7.99 -5.93
N ILE A 65 6.03 8.47 -4.72
CA ILE A 65 6.76 9.70 -4.54
C ILE A 65 8.13 9.37 -5.09
N GLU A 66 8.41 9.82 -6.33
CA GLU A 66 9.76 9.85 -6.84
C GLU A 66 10.56 10.66 -5.83
N VAL A 67 11.38 9.95 -5.04
CA VAL A 67 12.31 10.58 -4.09
C VAL A 67 13.47 11.11 -4.92
N GLU A 68 13.19 12.10 -5.76
CA GLU A 68 14.17 12.83 -6.54
C GLU A 68 15.02 13.62 -5.53
N SER A 69 16.17 13.03 -5.15
CA SER A 69 17.15 13.54 -4.18
C SER A 69 16.55 14.42 -3.07
N ALA A 70 16.13 13.82 -1.96
CA ALA A 70 15.65 14.58 -0.81
C ALA A 70 16.72 15.58 -0.35
N GLN A 71 16.60 16.83 -0.81
CA GLN A 71 17.50 17.91 -0.42
C GLN A 71 17.42 18.03 1.10
N GLU A 72 18.58 18.20 1.73
CA GLU A 72 18.65 18.41 3.17
C GLU A 72 17.87 19.68 3.51
N LEU A 73 16.74 19.50 4.20
CA LEU A 73 15.94 20.62 4.69
C LEU A 73 16.74 21.31 5.79
N VAL A 74 17.27 22.50 5.50
CA VAL A 74 17.99 23.33 6.47
C VAL A 74 17.08 24.46 6.95
N LEU A 75 16.83 24.51 8.26
CA LEU A 75 16.11 25.61 8.88
C LEU A 75 17.06 26.80 9.10
N PRO A 76 16.74 28.01 8.60
CA PRO A 76 17.52 29.22 8.90
C PRO A 76 17.60 29.51 10.40
N LYS A 77 18.72 30.07 10.88
CA LYS A 77 18.91 30.37 12.32
C LYS A 77 17.94 31.42 12.85
N ASP A 78 17.45 32.28 11.97
CA ASP A 78 16.49 33.36 12.21
C ASP A 78 15.07 33.01 11.74
N ALA A 79 14.79 31.71 11.55
CA ALA A 79 13.49 31.25 11.08
C ALA A 79 12.34 31.71 11.99
N THR A 80 11.35 32.34 11.37
CA THR A 80 10.08 32.68 12.00
C THR A 80 9.35 31.42 12.48
N LEU A 81 8.42 31.56 13.42
CA LEU A 81 7.62 30.43 13.89
C LEU A 81 6.81 29.76 12.78
N ASN A 82 6.35 30.52 11.77
CA ASN A 82 5.65 29.96 10.62
C ASN A 82 6.60 29.11 9.77
N GLN A 83 7.83 29.58 9.55
CA GLN A 83 8.87 28.79 8.87
C GLN A 83 9.26 27.55 9.68
N GLN A 84 9.25 27.61 11.03
CA GLN A 84 9.48 26.43 11.87
C GLN A 84 8.33 25.41 11.75
N PHE A 85 7.09 25.88 11.67
CA PHE A 85 5.92 25.03 11.44
C PHE A 85 5.98 24.36 10.07
N GLU A 86 6.20 25.14 9.00
CA GLU A 86 6.38 24.63 7.63
C GLU A 86 7.54 23.64 7.55
N TYR A 87 8.67 23.93 8.20
CA TYR A 87 9.81 23.03 8.28
C TYR A 87 9.43 21.69 8.93
N THR A 88 8.70 21.73 10.04
CA THR A 88 8.25 20.52 10.75
C THR A 88 7.37 19.65 9.85
N LEU A 89 6.42 20.28 9.13
CA LEU A 89 5.57 19.58 8.17
C LEU A 89 6.37 18.97 7.01
N ASN A 90 7.32 19.72 6.43
CA ASN A 90 8.13 19.24 5.32
C ASN A 90 9.05 18.08 5.74
N VAL A 91 9.62 18.13 6.95
CA VAL A 91 10.41 17.02 7.52
C VAL A 91 9.53 15.79 7.72
N MET A 92 8.34 15.96 8.31
CA MET A 92 7.38 14.87 8.49
C MET A 92 7.02 14.22 7.14
N LEU A 93 6.63 15.01 6.14
CA LEU A 93 6.25 14.50 4.81
C LEU A 93 7.40 13.74 4.13
N ARG A 94 8.62 14.29 4.18
CA ARG A 94 9.82 13.63 3.66
C ARG A 94 10.05 12.28 4.35
N ASP A 95 10.03 12.27 5.69
CA ASP A 95 10.34 11.07 6.47
C ASP A 95 9.26 9.99 6.27
N VAL A 96 7.98 10.37 6.19
CA VAL A 96 6.89 9.46 5.81
C VAL A 96 7.13 8.89 4.41
N ALA A 97 7.46 9.72 3.42
CA ALA A 97 7.68 9.28 2.04
C ALA A 97 8.82 8.26 1.93
N VAL A 98 9.98 8.56 2.53
CA VAL A 98 11.16 7.68 2.51
C VAL A 98 10.85 6.35 3.18
N LYS A 99 10.31 6.39 4.40
CA LYS A 99 9.99 5.17 5.16
C LYS A 99 8.90 4.33 4.49
N THR A 100 7.89 4.98 3.92
CA THR A 100 6.82 4.29 3.17
C THR A 100 7.38 3.59 1.92
N SER A 101 8.33 4.21 1.20
CA SER A 101 8.97 3.57 0.05
C SER A 101 9.74 2.31 0.45
N GLU A 102 10.51 2.36 1.53
CA GLU A 102 11.22 1.18 2.06
C GLU A 102 10.26 0.10 2.56
N TYR A 103 9.19 0.53 3.22
CA TYR A 103 8.11 -0.34 3.68
C TYR A 103 7.52 -1.11 2.51
N GLN A 104 7.13 -0.43 1.43
CA GLN A 104 6.55 -1.04 0.24
C GLN A 104 7.46 -2.07 -0.43
N LYS A 105 8.76 -1.78 -0.53
CA LYS A 105 9.74 -2.72 -1.10
C LYS A 105 9.77 -4.01 -0.29
N THR A 106 9.81 -3.88 1.03
CA THR A 106 9.80 -5.02 1.96
C THR A 106 8.45 -5.76 1.91
N ARG A 107 7.34 -5.02 1.81
CA ARG A 107 5.98 -5.58 1.76
C ARG A 107 5.80 -6.40 0.48
N LYS A 108 6.32 -5.92 -0.63
CA LYS A 108 6.31 -6.66 -1.90
C LYS A 108 7.03 -8.01 -1.77
N VAL A 109 8.20 -8.06 -1.11
CA VAL A 109 8.89 -9.33 -0.86
C VAL A 109 7.98 -10.30 -0.10
N MET A 110 7.32 -9.84 0.96
CA MET A 110 6.38 -10.68 1.73
C MET A 110 5.19 -11.16 0.88
N GLU A 111 4.58 -10.27 0.08
CA GLU A 111 3.47 -10.61 -0.83
C GLU A 111 3.90 -11.61 -1.91
N ASP A 112 5.14 -11.50 -2.39
CA ASP A 112 5.71 -12.42 -3.37
C ASP A 112 5.93 -13.80 -2.71
N LEU A 113 6.47 -13.87 -1.49
CA LEU A 113 6.71 -15.13 -0.76
C LEU A 113 5.44 -15.99 -0.57
N VAL A 114 4.26 -15.38 -0.53
CA VAL A 114 2.99 -16.09 -0.35
C VAL A 114 2.29 -16.50 -1.65
N GLN A 115 2.88 -16.19 -2.80
CA GLN A 115 2.31 -16.55 -4.10
C GLN A 115 2.33 -18.07 -4.32
N PRO A 116 1.29 -18.68 -4.93
CA PRO A 116 1.23 -20.11 -5.19
C PRO A 116 2.45 -20.68 -5.91
N GLU A 117 2.99 -19.93 -6.87
CA GLU A 117 4.16 -20.32 -7.68
C GLU A 117 5.40 -20.61 -6.80
N ASN A 118 5.52 -19.91 -5.67
CA ASN A 118 6.61 -20.08 -4.72
C ASN A 118 6.49 -21.35 -3.85
N PHE A 119 5.46 -22.16 -4.07
CA PHE A 119 5.27 -23.46 -3.41
C PHE A 119 5.23 -24.64 -4.38
N GLU A 120 5.70 -24.45 -5.62
CA GLU A 120 5.80 -25.53 -6.61
C GLU A 120 6.61 -26.72 -6.08
N LYS A 121 7.72 -26.44 -5.38
CA LYS A 121 8.57 -27.46 -4.77
C LYS A 121 8.45 -27.44 -3.25
N PRO A 122 8.39 -28.61 -2.59
CA PRO A 122 8.38 -28.68 -1.13
C PRO A 122 9.56 -27.97 -0.48
N ASP A 123 10.77 -28.02 -1.05
CA ASP A 123 11.93 -27.36 -0.44
C ASP A 123 11.79 -25.82 -0.41
N TYR A 124 11.04 -25.25 -1.35
CA TYR A 124 10.83 -23.80 -1.40
C TYR A 124 9.97 -23.30 -0.24
N ILE A 125 9.07 -24.11 0.32
CA ILE A 125 8.25 -23.66 1.45
C ILE A 125 9.10 -23.41 2.71
N ASP A 126 10.14 -24.21 2.92
CA ASP A 126 10.99 -24.12 4.10
C ASP A 126 11.87 -22.87 3.99
N GLU A 127 12.46 -22.63 2.81
CA GLU A 127 13.21 -21.41 2.51
C GLU A 127 12.32 -20.15 2.60
N ASN A 128 11.17 -20.16 1.94
CA ASN A 128 10.25 -19.02 1.94
C ASN A 128 9.70 -18.72 3.33
N TYR A 129 9.43 -19.75 4.13
CA TYR A 129 8.98 -19.56 5.51
C TYR A 129 10.07 -18.93 6.38
N LEU A 130 11.35 -19.32 6.22
CA LEU A 130 12.46 -18.68 6.92
C LEU A 130 12.60 -17.20 6.55
N VAL A 131 12.60 -16.88 5.24
CA VAL A 131 12.66 -15.49 4.78
C VAL A 131 11.45 -14.70 5.28
N PHE A 132 10.27 -15.32 5.31
CA PHE A 132 9.05 -14.70 5.86
C PHE A 132 9.20 -14.38 7.36
N GLN A 133 9.78 -15.29 8.15
CA GLN A 133 10.02 -15.07 9.58
C GLN A 133 11.00 -13.93 9.87
N GLU A 134 11.93 -13.64 8.96
CA GLU A 134 12.84 -12.49 9.05
C GLU A 134 12.17 -11.20 8.54
N THR A 135 11.38 -11.30 7.48
CA THR A 135 10.74 -10.16 6.81
C THR A 135 9.59 -9.57 7.64
N LEU A 136 8.77 -10.42 8.27
CA LEU A 136 7.59 -9.98 9.02
C LEU A 136 7.91 -9.04 10.20
N PRO A 137 8.89 -9.34 11.08
CA PRO A 137 9.31 -8.41 12.12
C PRO A 137 9.82 -7.07 11.57
N ALA A 138 10.61 -7.11 10.48
CA ALA A 138 11.12 -5.90 9.83
C ALA A 138 9.98 -5.01 9.27
N LEU A 139 8.92 -5.62 8.73
CA LEU A 139 7.73 -4.88 8.29
C LEU A 139 6.98 -4.23 9.46
N LYS A 140 6.83 -4.95 10.57
CA LYS A 140 6.19 -4.41 11.78
C LYS A 140 6.98 -3.23 12.35
N GLU A 141 8.30 -3.35 12.40
CA GLU A 141 9.20 -2.27 12.82
C GLU A 141 9.06 -1.06 11.90
N LYS A 142 9.14 -1.23 10.59
CA LYS A 142 8.97 -0.14 9.62
C LYS A 142 7.60 0.55 9.72
N SER A 143 6.52 -0.21 9.92
CA SER A 143 5.19 0.35 10.16
C SER A 143 5.15 1.21 11.43
N ALA A 144 5.74 0.71 12.52
CA ALA A 144 5.84 1.46 13.78
C ALA A 144 6.69 2.74 13.62
N GLU A 145 7.82 2.67 12.92
CA GLU A 145 8.64 3.85 12.63
C GLU A 145 7.89 4.94 11.86
N ILE A 146 7.01 4.57 10.93
CA ILE A 146 6.19 5.52 10.19
C ILE A 146 5.17 6.20 11.12
N LEU A 147 4.53 5.43 12.01
CA LEU A 147 3.62 5.99 13.02
C LEU A 147 4.35 6.96 13.96
N THR A 148 5.57 6.63 14.39
CA THR A 148 6.40 7.52 15.23
C THR A 148 6.75 8.84 14.54
N VAL A 149 6.84 8.89 13.20
CA VAL A 149 7.03 10.17 12.49
C VAL A 149 5.85 11.11 12.72
N PHE A 150 4.61 10.61 12.70
CA PHE A 150 3.42 11.40 12.98
C PHE A 150 3.38 11.85 14.45
N GLU A 151 3.69 10.95 15.40
CA GLU A 151 3.74 11.28 16.83
C GLU A 151 4.79 12.38 17.13
N LYS A 152 5.95 12.30 16.49
CA LYS A 152 7.00 13.31 16.61
C LYS A 152 6.55 14.66 16.06
N ALA A 153 5.94 14.67 14.87
CA ALA A 153 5.39 15.90 14.29
C ALA A 153 4.31 16.52 15.19
N ASP A 154 3.44 15.69 15.78
CA ASP A 154 2.45 16.10 16.78
C ASP A 154 3.12 16.79 17.97
N ALA A 155 4.17 16.21 18.53
CA ALA A 155 4.91 16.77 19.66
C ALA A 155 5.60 18.10 19.30
N ASP A 156 6.28 18.14 18.15
CA ASP A 156 7.00 19.32 17.66
C ASP A 156 6.05 20.49 17.38
N ILE A 157 4.89 20.23 16.75
CA ILE A 157 3.87 21.24 16.48
C ILE A 157 3.24 21.76 17.77
N ASN A 158 2.95 20.89 18.75
CA ASN A 158 2.46 21.32 20.05
C ASN A 158 3.47 22.20 20.79
N ALA A 159 4.76 21.86 20.72
CA ALA A 159 5.84 22.67 21.28
C ALA A 159 5.98 24.03 20.58
N LEU A 160 5.78 24.10 19.26
CA LEU A 160 5.75 25.36 18.51
C LEU A 160 4.53 26.21 18.87
N ALA A 161 3.35 25.60 18.98
CA ALA A 161 2.11 26.28 19.34
C ALA A 161 2.17 26.88 20.75
N ALA A 162 2.86 26.22 21.69
CA ALA A 162 3.07 26.72 23.06
C ALA A 162 3.92 28.00 23.13
N LYS A 163 4.65 28.36 22.07
CA LYS A 163 5.44 29.62 22.00
C LYS A 163 4.60 30.83 21.59
N LYS A 164 3.32 30.64 21.26
CA LYS A 164 2.39 31.70 20.84
C LYS A 164 1.47 32.15 21.98
N ASP A 165 0.87 33.31 21.80
CA ASP A 165 -0.31 33.74 22.55
C ASP A 165 -1.51 32.83 22.23
N GLU A 166 -2.57 32.92 23.03
CA GLU A 166 -3.74 32.03 22.92
C GLU A 166 -4.34 32.01 21.51
N LYS A 167 -4.44 33.18 20.87
CA LYS A 167 -4.95 33.29 19.51
C LYS A 167 -4.01 32.64 18.49
N GLY A 168 -2.70 32.89 18.56
CA GLY A 168 -1.73 32.27 17.66
C GLY A 168 -1.62 30.76 17.86
N ARG A 169 -1.74 30.28 19.10
CA ARG A 169 -1.78 28.86 19.45
C ARG A 169 -3.00 28.17 18.81
N ALA A 170 -4.18 28.77 18.95
CA ALA A 170 -5.41 28.22 18.37
C ALA A 170 -5.29 28.04 16.85
N VAL A 171 -4.74 29.04 16.15
CA VAL A 171 -4.55 28.98 14.68
C VAL A 171 -3.62 27.84 14.26
N ILE A 172 -2.47 27.66 14.94
CA ILE A 172 -1.52 26.58 14.59
C ILE A 172 -2.17 25.20 14.82
N LEU A 173 -2.86 25.03 15.95
CA LEU A 173 -3.49 23.75 16.28
C LEU A 173 -4.68 23.44 15.37
N GLU A 174 -5.42 24.45 14.94
CA GLU A 174 -6.50 24.32 13.95
C GLU A 174 -5.95 23.87 12.59
N GLN A 175 -4.94 24.58 12.07
CA GLN A 175 -4.28 24.22 10.80
C GLN A 175 -3.71 22.80 10.83
N TRP A 176 -3.08 22.42 11.94
CA TRP A 176 -2.55 21.08 12.11
C TRP A 176 -3.66 20.03 12.20
N SER A 177 -4.76 20.32 12.92
CA SER A 177 -5.91 19.42 12.99
C SER A 177 -6.55 19.19 11.62
N GLU A 178 -6.71 20.25 10.81
CA GLU A 178 -7.23 20.14 9.45
C GLU A 178 -6.33 19.26 8.57
N LEU A 179 -5.02 19.50 8.62
CA LEU A 179 -4.05 18.70 7.84
C LEU A 179 -4.04 17.23 8.29
N LYS A 180 -4.13 16.98 9.60
CA LYS A 180 -4.25 15.61 10.12
C LYS A 180 -5.50 14.91 9.60
N GLN A 181 -6.64 15.57 9.66
CA GLN A 181 -7.90 14.97 9.20
C GLN A 181 -7.92 14.72 7.70
N LYS A 182 -7.33 15.63 6.92
CA LYS A 182 -7.35 15.54 5.46
C LYS A 182 -6.37 14.50 4.93
N ASP A 183 -5.13 14.52 5.41
CA ASP A 183 -4.02 13.80 4.77
C ASP A 183 -3.41 12.74 5.72
N ALA A 184 -3.20 13.03 7.00
CA ALA A 184 -2.54 12.08 7.92
C ALA A 184 -3.43 10.91 8.38
N ALA A 185 -4.72 11.16 8.57
CA ALA A 185 -5.67 10.17 9.12
C ALA A 185 -5.82 8.95 8.20
N ALA A 186 -5.74 9.15 6.88
CA ALA A 186 -5.76 8.07 5.89
C ALA A 186 -4.54 7.15 6.06
N TYR A 187 -3.34 7.71 6.19
CA TYR A 187 -2.11 6.95 6.41
C TYR A 187 -2.11 6.24 7.77
N GLN A 188 -2.54 6.93 8.83
CA GLN A 188 -2.65 6.31 10.15
C GLN A 188 -3.59 5.10 10.10
N ARG A 189 -4.78 5.25 9.52
CA ARG A 189 -5.74 4.16 9.37
C ARG A 189 -5.20 3.01 8.50
N PHE A 190 -4.45 3.32 7.47
CA PHE A 190 -3.79 2.31 6.64
C PHE A 190 -2.84 1.44 7.47
N PHE A 191 -1.96 2.07 8.27
CA PHE A 191 -0.99 1.35 9.10
C PHE A 191 -1.62 0.66 10.33
N GLU A 192 -2.75 1.17 10.85
CA GLU A 192 -3.56 0.46 11.84
C GLU A 192 -4.10 -0.87 11.29
N LEU A 193 -4.62 -0.87 10.05
CA LEU A 193 -5.09 -2.08 9.37
C LEU A 193 -3.95 -3.01 8.94
N GLU A 194 -2.73 -2.47 8.78
CA GLU A 194 -1.56 -3.24 8.36
C GLU A 194 -1.19 -4.33 9.36
N ALA A 195 -1.29 -4.06 10.67
CA ALA A 195 -0.97 -5.04 11.69
C ALA A 195 -1.81 -6.31 11.54
N GLU A 196 -3.12 -6.17 11.32
CA GLU A 196 -4.04 -7.29 11.10
C GLU A 196 -3.76 -8.03 9.79
N LEU A 197 -3.42 -7.28 8.72
CA LEU A 197 -3.06 -7.87 7.42
C LEU A 197 -1.78 -8.70 7.52
N LEU A 198 -0.75 -8.18 8.18
CA LEU A 198 0.52 -8.89 8.42
C LEU A 198 0.30 -10.17 9.24
N GLU A 199 -0.61 -10.16 10.21
CA GLU A 199 -1.01 -11.38 10.92
C GLU A 199 -1.75 -12.37 10.02
N ALA A 200 -2.59 -11.91 9.11
CA ALA A 200 -3.29 -12.79 8.17
C ALA A 200 -2.30 -13.49 7.23
N TYR A 201 -1.28 -12.78 6.74
CA TYR A 201 -0.18 -13.40 5.99
C TYR A 201 0.62 -14.41 6.84
N ASP A 202 0.91 -14.11 8.11
CA ASP A 202 1.60 -15.05 9.00
C ASP A 202 0.81 -16.35 9.18
N ARG A 203 -0.52 -16.25 9.35
CA ARG A 203 -1.40 -17.43 9.42
C ARG A 203 -1.37 -18.23 8.13
N LEU A 204 -1.42 -17.57 6.97
CA LEU A 204 -1.35 -18.23 5.67
C LEU A 204 -0.01 -18.94 5.45
N MET A 205 1.12 -18.28 5.74
CA MET A 205 2.43 -18.89 5.59
C MET A 205 2.67 -20.05 6.55
N ARG A 206 2.26 -19.92 7.81
CA ARG A 206 2.30 -21.05 8.76
C ARG A 206 1.44 -22.21 8.29
N PHE A 207 0.27 -21.93 7.73
CA PHE A 207 -0.60 -22.96 7.19
C PHE A 207 0.09 -23.74 6.06
N TYR A 208 0.69 -23.06 5.07
CA TYR A 208 1.45 -23.74 4.01
C TYR A 208 2.64 -24.52 4.57
N TYR A 209 3.44 -23.92 5.47
CA TYR A 209 4.58 -24.60 6.09
C TYR A 209 4.18 -25.88 6.83
N VAL A 210 3.11 -25.85 7.64
CA VAL A 210 2.61 -27.03 8.37
C VAL A 210 2.08 -28.10 7.41
N LYS A 211 1.51 -27.69 6.28
CA LYS A 211 0.83 -28.58 5.32
C LYS A 211 1.66 -28.92 4.08
N ARG A 212 2.96 -28.60 4.07
CA ARG A 212 3.87 -28.75 2.91
C ARG A 212 3.93 -30.13 2.25
N GLY A 213 3.58 -31.19 2.97
CA GLY A 213 3.49 -32.55 2.41
C GLY A 213 2.10 -32.97 1.90
N THR A 214 1.10 -32.08 1.96
CA THR A 214 -0.32 -32.43 1.76
C THR A 214 -1.03 -31.63 0.67
N TYR A 215 -0.32 -30.73 -0.01
CA TYR A 215 -0.81 -29.99 -1.16
C TYR A 215 0.05 -30.21 -2.38
N THR A 216 -0.47 -29.83 -3.54
CA THR A 216 0.25 -29.77 -4.81
C THR A 216 0.00 -28.42 -5.47
N TYR A 217 1.01 -27.88 -6.15
CA TYR A 217 0.83 -26.73 -7.02
C TYR A 217 0.31 -27.20 -8.38
N ASN A 218 -0.79 -26.59 -8.83
CA ASN A 218 -1.33 -26.76 -10.17
C ASN A 218 -0.86 -25.60 -11.05
N SER A 219 0.03 -25.89 -12.00
CA SER A 219 0.62 -24.89 -12.90
C SER A 219 -0.38 -24.33 -13.93
N GLU A 220 -1.43 -25.07 -14.27
CA GLU A 220 -2.45 -24.62 -15.23
C GLU A 220 -3.37 -23.58 -14.61
N THR A 221 -3.73 -23.78 -13.33
CA THR A 221 -4.63 -22.87 -12.60
C THR A 221 -3.89 -21.88 -11.70
N GLN A 222 -2.57 -22.01 -11.60
CA GLN A 222 -1.67 -21.26 -10.71
C GLN A 222 -2.13 -21.26 -9.25
N ARG A 223 -2.53 -22.43 -8.75
CA ARG A 223 -3.13 -22.59 -7.41
C ARG A 223 -2.51 -23.72 -6.63
N ILE A 224 -2.59 -23.59 -5.31
CA ILE A 224 -2.31 -24.70 -4.40
C ILE A 224 -3.59 -25.48 -4.19
N GLU A 225 -3.53 -26.79 -4.39
CA GLU A 225 -4.64 -27.71 -4.24
C GLU A 225 -4.37 -28.67 -3.09
N PHE A 226 -5.33 -28.80 -2.18
CA PHE A 226 -5.28 -29.74 -1.07
C PHE A 226 -6.14 -30.96 -1.37
N LYS A 227 -5.67 -32.14 -0.97
CA LYS A 227 -6.47 -33.38 -1.06
C LYS A 227 -7.63 -33.40 -0.06
N ASN A 228 -7.48 -32.65 1.03
CA ASN A 228 -8.48 -32.55 2.10
C ASN A 228 -9.32 -31.28 1.90
N GLU A 229 -10.63 -31.46 1.73
CA GLU A 229 -11.59 -30.35 1.56
C GLU A 229 -11.55 -29.34 2.72
N SER A 230 -11.30 -29.78 3.95
CA SER A 230 -11.19 -28.88 5.10
C SER A 230 -9.97 -27.97 5.02
N ASP A 231 -8.86 -28.46 4.47
CA ASP A 231 -7.63 -27.67 4.33
C ASP A 231 -7.78 -26.68 3.16
N ASP A 232 -8.38 -27.11 2.05
CA ASP A 232 -8.73 -26.23 0.92
C ASP A 232 -9.70 -25.11 1.33
N ALA A 233 -10.75 -25.44 2.10
CA ALA A 233 -11.68 -24.44 2.63
C ALA A 233 -11.00 -23.43 3.56
N LEU A 234 -10.09 -23.88 4.42
CA LEU A 234 -9.33 -23.01 5.32
C LEU A 234 -8.39 -22.08 4.54
N GLN A 235 -7.66 -22.61 3.55
CA GLN A 235 -6.80 -21.82 2.68
C GLN A 235 -7.60 -20.71 1.98
N LYS A 236 -8.74 -21.06 1.36
CA LYS A 236 -9.64 -20.10 0.69
C LYS A 236 -10.12 -19.02 1.66
N ASN A 237 -10.44 -19.39 2.90
CA ASN A 237 -10.85 -18.44 3.92
C ASN A 237 -9.73 -17.44 4.28
N LEU A 238 -8.50 -17.92 4.47
CA LEU A 238 -7.33 -17.09 4.76
C LEU A 238 -7.04 -16.11 3.62
N ILE A 239 -7.06 -16.58 2.37
CA ILE A 239 -6.89 -15.73 1.18
C ILE A 239 -8.01 -14.69 1.09
N LEU A 240 -9.26 -15.09 1.32
CA LEU A 240 -10.39 -14.15 1.32
C LEU A 240 -10.27 -13.09 2.41
N GLN A 241 -9.75 -13.45 3.59
CA GLN A 241 -9.50 -12.52 4.68
C GLN A 241 -8.45 -11.47 4.27
N ILE A 242 -7.31 -11.92 3.73
CA ILE A 242 -6.25 -11.04 3.19
C ILE A 242 -6.84 -10.08 2.15
N ASN A 243 -7.55 -10.61 1.15
CA ASN A 243 -8.14 -9.82 0.08
C ASN A 243 -9.18 -8.78 0.57
N ARG A 244 -9.85 -9.04 1.70
CA ARG A 244 -10.77 -8.07 2.33
C ARG A 244 -10.02 -6.97 3.03
N MET A 245 -8.97 -7.32 3.77
CA MET A 245 -8.11 -6.37 4.48
C MET A 245 -7.36 -5.45 3.50
N GLU A 246 -6.79 -6.00 2.43
CA GLU A 246 -6.18 -5.21 1.36
C GLU A 246 -7.16 -4.20 0.74
N ARG A 247 -8.41 -4.62 0.50
CA ARG A 247 -9.46 -3.71 0.00
C ARG A 247 -9.79 -2.61 1.01
N ALA A 248 -9.90 -2.94 2.30
CA ALA A 248 -10.12 -1.95 3.35
C ALA A 248 -8.96 -0.94 3.44
N GLN A 249 -7.72 -1.39 3.30
CA GLN A 249 -6.55 -0.53 3.22
C GLN A 249 -6.58 0.41 2.00
N LYS A 250 -6.91 -0.11 0.81
CA LYS A 250 -7.05 0.70 -0.41
C LYS A 250 -8.12 1.78 -0.23
N GLN A 251 -9.25 1.43 0.37
CA GLN A 251 -10.33 2.36 0.69
C GLN A 251 -9.89 3.42 1.70
N ALA A 252 -9.08 3.06 2.70
CA ALA A 252 -8.55 4.01 3.69
C ALA A 252 -7.69 5.10 3.03
N LEU A 253 -6.99 4.78 1.94
CA LEU A 253 -6.20 5.73 1.15
C LEU A 253 -7.03 6.51 0.11
N GLY A 254 -8.36 6.38 0.11
CA GLY A 254 -9.23 7.08 -0.83
C GLY A 254 -9.21 6.51 -2.25
N ASN A 255 -8.69 5.29 -2.45
CA ASN A 255 -8.73 4.57 -3.72
C ASN A 255 -9.87 3.54 -3.69
N PRO A 256 -11.10 3.88 -4.14
CA PRO A 256 -12.15 2.89 -4.30
C PRO A 256 -11.75 1.92 -5.41
N SER A 257 -11.67 0.63 -5.04
CA SER A 257 -11.49 -0.53 -5.92
C SER A 257 -12.64 -0.72 -6.88
#